data_AF-A0A7V9ZEB4-F1
#
_entry.id   AF-A0A7V9ZEB4-F1
#
_cell.length_a   1.000
_cell.length_b   1.000
_cell.length_c   1.000
_cell.angle_alpha   90.00
_cell.angle_beta   90.00
_cell.angle_gamma   90.00
#
_symmetry.space_group_name_H-M   'P 1'
#
loop_
_entity.id
_entity.type
_entity.pdbx_description
1 polymer ?
#
loop_
_entity_poly.entity_id
_entity_poly.type
_entity_poly.pdbx_seq_one_letter_code
_entity_poly.pdbx_strand_id
1 'polypeptide(L)'
;MSAKPARFMSEDAIIITLGVTWLVLYLGIRFFLEANPGLDDGLRLGLAFVPTPVFALFLWRFVKGIRAADELERRIQLEALAVAFPLGLLLLTTLGLVQRAVELNFQDWSYNHIWPYFWFFYLLGLWIARKRYT
;
A
#
# COMPACT_ATOMS: atom_id res chain seq x y z
N MET A 1 31.88 15.02 -17.63
CA MET A 1 31.73 15.50 -16.22
C MET A 1 30.30 15.22 -15.79
N SER A 2 30.12 14.17 -14.98
CA SER A 2 28.83 13.62 -14.59
C SER A 2 28.36 14.27 -13.29
N ALA A 3 27.30 15.07 -13.36
CA ALA A 3 26.55 15.55 -12.21
C ALA A 3 25.14 14.92 -12.27
N LYS A 4 25.02 13.66 -11.84
CA LYS A 4 23.71 12.97 -11.75
C LYS A 4 23.48 11.96 -10.60
N PRO A 5 24.16 11.99 -9.44
CA PRO A 5 23.76 11.13 -8.30
C PRO A 5 22.71 11.75 -7.37
N ALA A 6 22.72 13.07 -7.14
CA ALA A 6 21.92 13.69 -6.06
C ALA A 6 20.39 13.70 -6.32
N ARG A 7 19.97 13.85 -7.58
CA ARG A 7 18.53 13.96 -7.94
C ARG A 7 17.78 12.62 -7.86
N PHE A 8 18.48 11.50 -7.98
CA PHE A 8 17.86 10.17 -7.92
C PHE A 8 17.57 9.80 -6.45
N MET A 9 18.56 9.98 -5.57
CA MET A 9 18.40 9.76 -4.12
C MET A 9 17.29 10.63 -3.50
N SER A 10 17.06 11.84 -4.02
CA SER A 10 16.00 12.72 -3.51
C SER A 10 14.58 12.23 -3.84
N GLU A 11 14.36 11.59 -5.00
CA GLU A 11 13.02 11.10 -5.38
C GLU A 11 12.65 9.84 -4.58
N ASP A 12 13.62 8.94 -4.37
CA ASP A 12 13.43 7.76 -3.52
C ASP A 12 13.14 8.17 -2.07
N ALA A 13 13.88 9.16 -1.54
CA ALA A 13 13.63 9.72 -0.22
C ALA A 13 12.23 10.33 -0.09
N ILE A 14 11.72 10.99 -1.13
CA ILE A 14 10.35 11.55 -1.14
C ILE A 14 9.32 10.42 -1.08
N ILE A 15 9.47 9.37 -1.88
CA ILE A 15 8.54 8.23 -1.90
C ILE A 15 8.51 7.55 -0.52
N ILE A 16 9.70 7.29 0.06
CA ILE A 16 9.81 6.72 1.40
C ILE A 16 9.17 7.64 2.44
N THR A 17 9.46 8.95 2.39
CA THR A 17 8.89 9.93 3.32
C THR A 17 7.37 9.96 3.23
N LEU A 18 6.80 9.97 2.03
CA LEU A 18 5.35 9.93 1.82
C LEU A 18 4.74 8.64 2.34
N GLY A 19 5.38 7.48 2.10
CA GLY A 19 4.92 6.19 2.59
C GLY A 19 4.93 6.12 4.13
N VAL A 20 6.02 6.55 4.76
CA VAL A 20 6.13 6.63 6.23
C VAL A 20 5.13 7.62 6.81
N THR A 21 5.00 8.81 6.21
CA THR A 21 4.03 9.82 6.64
C THR A 21 2.61 9.28 6.55
N TRP A 22 2.26 8.63 5.45
CA TRP A 22 0.96 7.98 5.31
C TRP A 22 0.74 6.91 6.39
N LEU A 23 1.72 6.06 6.65
CA LEU A 23 1.60 4.99 7.65
C LEU A 23 1.39 5.56 9.06
N VAL A 24 2.15 6.59 9.43
CA VAL A 24 2.01 7.28 10.72
C VAL A 24 0.63 7.94 10.83
N LEU A 25 0.17 8.64 9.78
CA LEU A 25 -1.15 9.26 9.77
C LEU A 25 -2.27 8.22 9.87
N TYR A 26 -2.20 7.16 9.08
CA TYR A 26 -3.20 6.10 9.07
C TYR A 26 -3.31 5.42 10.44
N LEU A 27 -2.19 5.01 11.02
CA LEU A 27 -2.17 4.38 12.35
C LEU A 27 -2.61 5.36 13.44
N GLY A 28 -2.10 6.60 13.41
CA GLY A 28 -2.47 7.64 14.39
C GLY A 28 -3.96 7.94 14.38
N ILE A 29 -4.54 8.14 13.20
CA ILE A 29 -5.98 8.41 13.04
C ILE A 29 -6.81 7.19 13.41
N ARG A 30 -6.39 5.98 13.01
CA ARG A 30 -7.05 4.73 13.40
C ARG A 30 -7.14 4.63 14.93
N PHE A 31 -6.00 4.69 15.62
CA PHE A 31 -5.98 4.57 17.09
C PHE A 31 -6.75 5.70 17.77
N PHE A 32 -6.69 6.93 17.22
CA PHE A 32 -7.47 8.04 17.74
C PHE A 32 -8.98 7.81 17.60
N LEU A 33 -9.46 7.34 16.44
CA LEU A 33 -10.88 7.06 16.22
C LEU A 33 -11.39 5.87 17.04
N GLU A 34 -10.55 4.85 17.26
CA GLU A 34 -10.82 3.71 18.14
C GLU A 34 -10.91 4.14 19.61
N ALA A 35 -10.01 5.03 20.07
CA ALA A 35 -10.00 5.53 21.44
C ALA A 35 -11.12 6.54 21.76
N ASN A 36 -11.73 7.14 20.73
CA ASN A 36 -12.73 8.20 20.90
C ASN A 36 -14.05 7.86 20.18
N PRO A 37 -14.80 6.84 20.65
CA PRO A 37 -16.04 6.40 20.00
C PRO A 37 -17.17 7.43 20.07
N GLY A 38 -17.14 8.37 21.02
CA GLY A 38 -18.18 9.39 21.22
C GLY A 38 -18.00 10.67 20.40
N LEU A 39 -17.04 10.73 19.47
CA LEU A 39 -16.89 11.90 18.58
C LEU A 39 -18.08 12.00 17.63
N ASP A 40 -18.42 13.24 17.25
CA ASP A 40 -19.41 13.51 16.20
C ASP A 40 -19.06 12.78 14.89
N ASP A 41 -20.07 12.23 14.23
CA ASP A 41 -19.92 11.42 13.01
C ASP A 41 -19.29 12.22 11.87
N GLY A 42 -19.62 13.51 11.75
CA GLY A 42 -19.04 14.39 10.73
C GLY A 42 -17.54 14.57 10.94
N LEU A 43 -17.11 14.78 12.18
CA LEU A 43 -15.69 14.88 12.52
C LEU A 43 -14.96 13.54 12.32
N ARG A 44 -15.58 12.42 12.72
CA ARG A 44 -15.02 11.07 12.52
C ARG A 44 -14.78 10.79 11.04
N LEU A 45 -15.77 11.11 10.21
CA LEU A 45 -15.68 10.96 8.76
C LEU A 45 -14.59 11.86 8.18
N GLY A 46 -14.53 13.12 8.60
CA GLY A 46 -13.49 14.06 8.16
C GLY A 46 -12.08 13.56 8.49
N LEU A 47 -11.86 13.07 9.71
CA LEU A 47 -10.58 12.48 10.14
C LEU A 47 -10.22 11.23 9.33
N ALA A 48 -11.19 10.35 9.03
CA ALA A 48 -10.94 9.15 8.25
C ALA A 48 -10.40 9.44 6.83
N PHE A 49 -10.67 10.62 6.26
CA PHE A 49 -10.15 11.03 4.95
C PHE A 49 -8.78 11.71 4.98
N VAL A 50 -8.29 12.15 6.13
CA VAL A 50 -6.98 12.85 6.25
C VAL A 50 -5.79 12.07 5.68
N PRO A 51 -5.66 10.73 5.83
CA PRO A 51 -4.52 10.01 5.24
C PRO A 51 -4.66 9.84 3.72
N THR A 52 -5.86 9.99 3.15
CA THR A 52 -6.15 9.71 1.74
C THR A 52 -5.36 10.59 0.76
N PRO A 53 -5.29 11.93 0.90
CA PRO A 53 -4.46 12.76 0.02
C PRO A 53 -2.99 12.38 0.04
N VAL A 54 -2.43 12.03 1.21
CA VAL A 54 -1.04 11.61 1.34
C VAL A 54 -0.82 10.27 0.63
N PHE A 55 -1.75 9.33 0.77
CA PHE A 55 -1.69 8.05 0.06
C PHE A 55 -1.81 8.22 -1.45
N ALA A 56 -2.72 9.07 -1.92
CA ALA A 56 -2.88 9.36 -3.34
C ALA A 56 -1.60 9.96 -3.94
N LEU A 57 -0.97 10.88 -3.22
CA LEU A 57 0.31 11.47 -3.62
C LEU A 57 1.43 10.43 -3.64
N PHE A 58 1.49 9.57 -2.62
CA PHE A 58 2.41 8.43 -2.56
C PHE A 58 2.25 7.53 -3.78
N LEU A 59 1.03 7.06 -4.08
CA LEU A 59 0.73 6.19 -5.22
C LEU A 59 1.10 6.85 -6.56
N TRP A 60 0.76 8.13 -6.73
CA TRP A 60 1.11 8.86 -7.94
C TRP A 60 2.63 8.91 -8.15
N ARG A 61 3.41 9.17 -7.09
CA ARG A 61 4.87 9.17 -7.16
C ARG A 61 5.46 7.79 -7.38
N PHE A 62 4.93 6.78 -6.71
CA PHE A 62 5.31 5.39 -6.90
C PHE A 62 5.14 4.96 -8.37
N VAL A 63 3.96 5.19 -8.94
CA VAL A 63 3.68 4.88 -10.37
C VAL A 63 4.58 5.68 -11.30
N LYS A 64 4.81 6.96 -11.02
CA LYS A 64 5.74 7.79 -11.78
C LYS A 64 7.18 7.25 -11.71
N GLY A 65 7.61 6.78 -10.54
CA GLY A 65 8.91 6.14 -10.32
C GLY A 65 9.07 4.89 -11.18
N ILE A 66 8.09 3.99 -11.16
CA ILE A 66 8.09 2.78 -12.02
C ILE A 66 8.20 3.15 -13.51
N ARG A 67 7.48 4.18 -13.96
CA ARG A 67 7.53 4.61 -15.37
C ARG A 67 8.88 5.21 -15.78
N ALA A 68 9.61 5.80 -14.84
CA ALA A 68 10.91 6.43 -15.06
C ALA A 68 12.09 5.47 -14.85
N ALA A 69 11.86 4.28 -14.28
CA ALA A 69 12.86 3.24 -14.13
C ALA A 69 13.36 2.73 -15.49
N ASP A 70 14.56 2.16 -15.52
CA ASP A 70 15.07 1.48 -16.71
C ASP A 70 14.19 0.28 -17.09
N GLU A 71 14.42 -0.29 -18.27
CA GLU A 71 13.56 -1.36 -18.80
C GLU A 71 13.55 -2.62 -17.93
N LEU A 72 14.68 -2.94 -17.28
CA LEU A 72 14.83 -4.12 -16.45
C LEU A 72 14.08 -3.92 -15.13
N GLU A 73 14.36 -2.83 -14.41
CA GLU A 73 13.70 -2.52 -13.15
C GLU A 73 12.19 -2.32 -13.36
N ARG A 74 11.77 -1.62 -14.42
CA ARG A 74 10.35 -1.48 -14.76
C ARG A 74 9.69 -2.83 -14.99
N ARG A 75 10.37 -3.77 -15.67
CA ARG A 75 9.85 -5.12 -15.88
C ARG A 75 9.72 -5.88 -14.56
N ILE A 76 10.74 -5.82 -13.69
CA ILE A 76 10.71 -6.43 -12.35
C ILE A 76 9.51 -5.92 -11.54
N GLN A 77 9.28 -4.60 -11.55
CA GLN A 77 8.17 -3.95 -10.85
C GLN A 77 6.80 -4.39 -11.40
N LEU A 78 6.66 -4.49 -12.73
CA LEU A 78 5.43 -4.95 -13.36
C LEU A 78 5.17 -6.45 -13.11
N GLU A 79 6.20 -7.29 -13.10
CA GLU A 79 6.06 -8.70 -12.72
C GLU A 79 5.63 -8.85 -11.25
N ALA A 80 6.19 -8.03 -10.36
CA ALA A 80 5.78 -8.00 -8.96
C ALA A 80 4.28 -7.65 -8.81
N LEU A 81 3.81 -6.64 -9.53
CA LEU A 81 2.39 -6.28 -9.59
C LEU A 81 1.52 -7.37 -10.22
N ALA A 82 2.02 -8.06 -11.25
CA ALA A 82 1.33 -9.17 -11.92
C ALA A 82 1.19 -10.40 -11.03
N VAL A 83 2.04 -10.56 -10.00
CA VAL A 83 1.87 -11.55 -8.93
C VAL A 83 0.93 -11.02 -7.84
N ALA A 84 1.10 -9.76 -7.43
CA ALA A 84 0.32 -9.16 -6.34
C ALA A 84 -1.18 -9.11 -6.64
N PHE A 85 -1.54 -8.71 -7.87
CA PHE A 85 -2.91 -8.54 -8.29
C PHE A 85 -3.75 -9.84 -8.21
N PRO A 86 -3.37 -10.97 -8.84
CA PRO A 86 -4.14 -12.20 -8.75
C PRO A 86 -4.18 -12.77 -7.33
N LEU A 87 -3.12 -12.62 -6.53
CA LEU A 87 -3.16 -13.03 -5.11
C LEU A 87 -4.12 -12.18 -4.29
N GLY A 88 -4.16 -10.87 -4.54
CA GLY A 88 -5.16 -9.97 -3.94
C GLY A 88 -6.59 -10.34 -4.33
N LEU A 89 -6.81 -10.65 -5.61
CA LEU A 89 -8.12 -11.10 -6.10
C LEU A 89 -8.52 -12.44 -5.48
N LEU A 90 -7.58 -13.39 -5.39
CA LEU A 90 -7.79 -14.68 -4.73
C LEU A 90 -8.20 -14.46 -3.27
N LEU A 91 -7.45 -13.64 -2.51
CA LEU A 91 -7.77 -13.31 -1.12
C LEU A 91 -9.18 -12.73 -0.99
N LEU A 92 -9.51 -11.69 -1.75
CA LEU A 92 -10.81 -11.02 -1.65
C LEU A 92 -11.98 -11.92 -2.06
N THR A 93 -11.83 -12.70 -3.12
CA THR A 93 -12.90 -13.62 -3.58
C THR A 93 -13.08 -14.79 -2.61
N THR A 94 -11.98 -15.34 -2.07
CA THR A 94 -12.05 -16.36 -1.02
C THR A 94 -12.71 -15.82 0.23
N LEU A 95 -12.31 -14.65 0.74
CA LEU A 95 -12.96 -14.04 1.92
C LEU A 95 -14.44 -13.74 1.66
N GLY A 96 -14.79 -13.28 0.45
CA GLY A 96 -16.17 -13.07 0.05
C GLY A 96 -17.02 -14.35 0.11
N LEU A 97 -16.48 -15.50 -0.31
CA LEU A 97 -17.15 -16.80 -0.19
C LEU A 97 -17.19 -17.30 1.25
N VAL A 98 -16.09 -17.18 1.99
CA VAL A 98 -16.00 -17.60 3.40
C VAL A 98 -17.02 -16.84 4.24
N GLN A 99 -17.20 -15.53 4.04
CA GLN A 99 -18.21 -14.73 4.72
C GLN A 99 -19.65 -15.22 4.48
N ARG A 100 -19.91 -15.94 3.38
CA ARG A 100 -21.21 -16.59 3.10
C ARG A 100 -21.34 -17.97 3.72
N ALA A 101 -20.22 -18.65 3.95
CA ALA A 101 -20.18 -20.01 4.48
C ALA A 101 -20.14 -20.02 6.02
N VAL A 102 -19.44 -19.08 6.64
CA VAL A 102 -19.25 -18.96 8.09
C VAL A 102 -19.24 -17.50 8.53
N GLU A 103 -19.59 -17.26 9.79
CA GLU A 103 -19.46 -15.94 10.39
C GLU A 103 -17.98 -15.57 10.56
N LEU A 104 -17.56 -14.50 9.87
CA LEU A 104 -16.22 -13.93 10.04
C LEU A 104 -16.26 -12.87 11.13
N ASN A 105 -15.43 -13.06 12.17
CA ASN A 105 -15.24 -12.05 13.19
C ASN A 105 -14.65 -10.77 12.55
N PHE A 106 -15.38 -9.66 12.67
CA PHE A 106 -14.95 -8.37 12.15
C PHE A 106 -13.60 -7.92 12.75
N GLN A 107 -13.33 -8.24 14.01
CA GLN A 107 -12.06 -7.88 14.65
C GLN A 107 -10.87 -8.56 13.99
N ASP A 108 -11.03 -9.78 13.47
CA ASP A 108 -9.94 -10.53 12.83
C ASP A 108 -9.83 -10.20 11.33
N TRP A 109 -10.95 -9.86 10.68
CA TRP A 109 -11.05 -9.76 9.22
C TRP A 109 -11.54 -8.40 8.70
N SER A 110 -11.46 -7.33 9.50
CA SER A 110 -11.75 -5.97 9.01
C SER A 110 -10.80 -5.56 7.87
N TYR A 111 -11.18 -4.54 7.11
CA TYR A 111 -10.35 -3.99 6.03
C TYR A 111 -8.95 -3.55 6.51
N ASN A 112 -8.79 -3.24 7.80
CA ASN A 112 -7.51 -2.90 8.43
C ASN A 112 -6.52 -4.08 8.45
N HIS A 113 -7.02 -5.31 8.44
CA HIS A 113 -6.21 -6.54 8.38
C HIS A 113 -5.99 -7.02 6.94
N ILE A 114 -6.87 -6.63 6.01
CA ILE A 114 -6.82 -7.10 4.62
C ILE A 114 -5.79 -6.32 3.80
N TRP A 115 -5.73 -4.99 3.92
CA TRP A 115 -4.86 -4.19 3.06
C TRP A 115 -3.34 -4.52 3.18
N PRO A 116 -2.78 -4.90 4.35
CA PRO A 116 -1.36 -5.26 4.45
C PRO A 116 -0.97 -6.47 3.59
N TYR A 117 -1.92 -7.37 3.29
CA TYR A 117 -1.66 -8.51 2.40
C TYR A 117 -1.33 -8.07 0.98
N PHE A 118 -1.88 -6.96 0.49
CA PHE A 118 -1.53 -6.44 -0.84
C PHE A 118 -0.06 -6.02 -0.92
N TRP A 119 0.46 -5.41 0.14
CA TRP A 119 1.88 -5.10 0.27
C TRP A 119 2.72 -6.37 0.35
N PHE A 120 2.29 -7.34 1.15
CA PHE A 120 2.99 -8.63 1.25
C PHE A 120 3.05 -9.36 -0.10
N PHE A 121 1.94 -9.42 -0.84
CA PHE A 121 1.91 -10.06 -2.16
C PHE A 121 2.79 -9.34 -3.17
N TYR A 122 2.86 -8.00 -3.12
CA TYR A 122 3.79 -7.23 -3.95
C TYR A 122 5.25 -7.50 -3.58
N LEU A 123 5.60 -7.56 -2.29
CA LEU A 123 6.97 -7.90 -1.86
C LEU A 123 7.35 -9.33 -2.26
N LEU A 124 6.41 -10.28 -2.16
CA LEU A 124 6.59 -11.64 -2.65
C LEU A 124 6.84 -11.66 -4.16
N GLY A 125 6.01 -10.95 -4.93
CA GLY A 125 6.19 -10.81 -6.38
C GLY A 125 7.54 -10.19 -6.74
N LEU A 126 7.97 -9.17 -6.00
CA LEU A 126 9.25 -8.51 -6.19
C LEU A 126 10.43 -9.45 -5.92
N TRP A 127 10.33 -10.26 -4.86
CA TRP A 127 11.33 -11.28 -4.55
C TRP A 127 11.42 -12.35 -5.63
N ILE A 128 10.28 -12.85 -6.13
CA ILE A 128 10.22 -13.81 -7.24
C ILE A 128 10.84 -13.22 -8.51
N ALA A 129 10.44 -12.00 -8.88
CA ALA A 129 10.92 -11.34 -10.08
C ALA A 129 12.43 -11.10 -10.02
N ARG A 130 12.95 -10.57 -8.90
CA ARG A 130 14.40 -10.31 -8.74
C ARG A 130 15.24 -11.56 -8.87
N LYS A 131 14.80 -12.69 -8.30
CA LYS A 131 15.49 -13.98 -8.42
C LYS A 131 15.60 -14.49 -9.85
N ARG A 132 14.75 -14.04 -10.77
CA ARG A 132 14.78 -14.43 -12.18
C ARG A 132 15.81 -13.65 -12.99
N TYR A 133 16.17 -12.44 -12.54
CA TYR A 133 17.04 -11.51 -13.25
C TYR A 133 18.40 -11.27 -12.56
N THR A 134 18.66 -12.00 -11.47
CA THR A 134 19.96 -12.06 -10.78
C THR A 134 20.63 -13.38 -11.11
#